data_AF-A0A8T1PRB3-F1
#
_entry.id   AF-A0A8T1PRB3-F1
#
_cell.length_a   1.000
_cell.length_b   1.000
_cell.length_c   1.000
_cell.angle_alpha   90.00
_cell.angle_beta   90.00
_cell.angle_gamma   90.00
#
_symmetry.space_group_name_H-M   'P 1'
#
loop_
_entity.id
_entity.type
_entity.pdbx_description
1 polymer ?
#
loop_
_entity_poly.entity_id
_entity_poly.type
_entity_poly.pdbx_seq_one_letter_code
_entity_poly.pdbx_strand_id
1 'polypeptide(L)'
;MRRCSPWRRGGAMRMRTRRKKKLRLSFVESSKLTTVKSSVQRKLKQLQRIIPGCLEMDMENLFPRVANYILLLEEKVNVLKNLSTLYGV
;
A
#
# COMPACT_ATOMS: atom_id res chain seq x y z
N MET A 1 -33.56 -55.03 -45.04
CA MET A 1 -32.62 -55.27 -43.93
C MET A 1 -33.29 -54.90 -42.61
N ARG A 2 -33.11 -55.76 -41.60
CA ARG A 2 -33.43 -55.68 -40.15
C ARG A 2 -33.20 -54.27 -39.56
N ARG A 3 -33.76 -53.76 -38.46
CA ARG A 3 -34.83 -54.02 -37.46
C ARG A 3 -34.75 -52.81 -36.49
N CYS A 4 -35.84 -52.52 -35.78
CA CYS A 4 -35.87 -52.04 -34.37
C CYS A 4 -35.35 -50.64 -33.97
N SER A 5 -36.29 -49.71 -33.70
CA SER A 5 -36.73 -49.18 -32.37
C SER A 5 -35.69 -48.63 -31.34
N PRO A 6 -36.09 -48.17 -30.12
CA PRO A 6 -36.37 -46.76 -29.81
C PRO A 6 -35.70 -46.25 -28.50
N TRP A 7 -35.96 -44.98 -28.10
CA TRP A 7 -35.71 -44.29 -26.79
C TRP A 7 -34.55 -44.75 -25.87
N ARG A 8 -33.64 -43.82 -25.49
CA ARG A 8 -33.06 -43.77 -24.13
C ARG A 8 -32.91 -42.34 -23.59
N ARG A 9 -33.77 -42.03 -22.61
CA ARG A 9 -33.49 -41.13 -21.49
C ARG A 9 -32.28 -41.65 -20.70
N GLY A 10 -31.42 -40.78 -20.19
CA GLY A 10 -30.40 -41.18 -19.22
C GLY A 10 -29.46 -40.05 -18.84
N GLY A 11 -29.70 -39.44 -17.67
CA GLY A 11 -28.97 -38.27 -17.19
C GLY A 11 -27.49 -38.51 -16.89
N ALA A 12 -26.67 -37.52 -17.24
CA ALA A 12 -25.30 -37.43 -16.75
C ALA A 12 -25.30 -36.81 -15.35
N MET A 13 -25.19 -37.69 -14.36
CA MET A 13 -24.89 -37.41 -12.95
C MET A 13 -23.52 -36.72 -12.86
N ARG A 14 -23.47 -35.38 -12.74
CA ARG A 14 -22.21 -34.69 -12.42
C ARG A 14 -21.99 -34.73 -10.91
N MET A 15 -21.09 -35.62 -10.52
CA MET A 15 -20.57 -35.79 -9.17
C MET A 15 -19.97 -34.49 -8.60
N ARG A 16 -20.17 -34.34 -7.29
CA ARG A 16 -19.50 -33.44 -6.32
C ARG A 16 -18.13 -32.90 -6.75
N THR A 17 -17.96 -31.58 -6.69
CA THR A 17 -16.70 -30.97 -6.22
C THR A 17 -16.96 -30.09 -5.01
N ARG A 18 -17.22 -30.76 -3.88
CA ARG A 18 -17.12 -30.20 -2.54
C ARG A 18 -15.61 -30.06 -2.23
N ARG A 19 -15.01 -28.88 -2.50
CA ARG A 19 -13.76 -28.35 -1.86
C ARG A 19 -13.19 -27.14 -2.62
N LYS A 20 -13.82 -25.96 -2.49
CA LYS A 20 -13.17 -24.67 -2.82
C LYS A 20 -13.51 -23.57 -1.80
N LYS A 21 -13.61 -23.92 -0.51
CA LYS A 21 -13.87 -22.96 0.58
C LYS A 21 -12.77 -22.89 1.66
N LYS A 22 -11.58 -23.49 1.44
CA LYS A 22 -10.52 -23.51 2.47
C LYS A 22 -9.22 -22.77 2.11
N LEU A 23 -9.17 -22.06 0.97
CA LEU A 23 -8.00 -21.23 0.59
C LEU A 23 -8.25 -19.73 0.75
N ARG A 24 -9.44 -19.30 1.17
CA ARG A 24 -9.78 -17.88 1.29
C ARG A 24 -9.38 -17.24 2.61
N LEU A 25 -8.94 -18.01 3.61
CA LEU A 25 -8.58 -17.46 4.92
C LEU A 25 -7.10 -17.05 5.00
N SER A 26 -6.18 -17.77 4.37
CA SER A 26 -4.75 -17.40 4.34
C SER A 26 -4.42 -16.24 3.40
N PHE A 27 -5.25 -16.01 2.37
CA PHE A 27 -5.06 -14.89 1.44
C PHE A 27 -5.46 -13.54 2.07
N VAL A 28 -6.46 -13.53 2.96
CA VAL A 28 -6.94 -12.30 3.61
C VAL A 28 -5.89 -11.75 4.58
N GLU A 29 -5.19 -12.62 5.31
CA GLU A 29 -4.14 -12.18 6.24
C GLU A 29 -2.88 -11.65 5.51
N SER A 30 -2.51 -12.31 4.40
CA SER A 30 -1.42 -11.86 3.53
C SER A 30 -1.75 -10.54 2.81
N SER A 31 -3.02 -10.30 2.48
CA SER A 31 -3.47 -9.06 1.83
C SER A 31 -3.38 -7.83 2.74
N LYS A 32 -3.61 -7.99 4.05
CA LYS A 32 -3.47 -6.90 5.03
C LYS A 32 -2.01 -6.48 5.19
N LEU A 33 -1.09 -7.44 5.25
CA LEU A 33 0.33 -7.15 5.45
C LEU A 33 0.97 -6.51 4.20
N THR A 34 0.55 -6.94 3.01
CA THR A 34 0.98 -6.35 1.73
C THR A 34 0.40 -4.95 1.51
N THR A 35 -0.84 -4.70 1.92
CA THR A 35 -1.44 -3.35 1.87
C THR A 35 -0.78 -2.38 2.84
N VAL A 36 -0.41 -2.81 4.06
CA VAL A 36 0.34 -1.96 5.01
C VAL A 36 1.74 -1.65 4.50
N LYS A 37 2.47 -2.63 3.95
CA LYS A 37 3.77 -2.37 3.30
C LYS A 37 3.64 -1.35 2.16
N SER A 38 2.57 -1.44 1.37
CA SER A 38 2.28 -0.48 0.31
C SER A 38 1.97 0.93 0.83
N SER A 39 1.30 1.06 1.99
CA SER A 39 0.95 2.36 2.56
C SER A 39 2.16 3.07 3.17
N VAL A 40 3.03 2.32 3.86
CA VAL A 40 4.31 2.82 4.38
C VAL A 40 5.18 3.33 3.23
N GLN A 41 5.32 2.55 2.16
CA GLN A 41 6.11 2.95 1.00
C GLN A 41 5.56 4.21 0.31
N ARG A 42 4.23 4.37 0.24
CA ARG A 42 3.60 5.60 -0.27
C ARG A 42 3.94 6.81 0.59
N LYS A 43 3.84 6.67 1.92
CA LYS A 43 4.20 7.76 2.86
C LYS A 43 5.68 8.13 2.76
N LEU A 44 6.56 7.16 2.60
CA LEU A 44 8.00 7.42 2.42
C LEU A 44 8.29 8.15 1.10
N LYS A 45 7.63 7.76 0.00
CA LYS A 45 7.72 8.51 -1.27
C LYS A 45 7.18 9.94 -1.14
N GLN A 46 6.11 10.14 -0.37
CA GLN A 46 5.61 11.49 -0.08
C GLN A 46 6.64 12.30 0.72
N LEU A 47 7.25 11.70 1.74
CA LEU A 47 8.27 12.35 2.54
C LEU A 47 9.48 12.79 1.69
N GLN A 48 9.98 11.91 0.81
CA GLN A 48 11.07 12.23 -0.13
C GLN A 48 10.75 13.41 -1.05
N ARG A 49 9.48 13.60 -1.43
CA ARG A 49 9.04 14.71 -2.30
C ARG A 49 8.93 16.04 -1.56
N ILE A 50 8.62 16.01 -0.26
CA ILE A 50 8.48 17.23 0.55
C ILE A 50 9.85 17.81 0.89
N ILE A 51 10.83 16.95 1.15
CA ILE A 51 12.17 17.39 1.53
C ILE A 51 12.98 17.73 0.28
N PRO A 52 13.50 18.96 0.16
CA PRO A 52 14.29 19.36 -1.00
C PRO A 52 15.59 18.56 -1.10
N GLY A 53 15.86 18.03 -2.29
CA GLY A 53 17.08 17.24 -2.58
C GLY A 53 17.06 15.80 -2.06
N CYS A 54 15.90 15.27 -1.65
CA CYS A 54 15.75 13.89 -1.17
C CYS A 54 15.08 12.93 -2.16
N LEU A 55 14.85 13.36 -3.40
CA LEU A 55 14.38 12.47 -4.46
C LEU A 55 15.41 11.34 -4.63
N GLU A 56 14.91 10.09 -4.59
CA GLU A 56 15.73 8.89 -4.78
C GLU A 56 16.76 8.61 -3.68
N MET A 57 16.71 9.32 -2.55
CA MET A 57 17.62 9.10 -1.43
C MET A 57 17.25 7.85 -0.63
N ASP A 58 18.25 7.05 -0.26
CA ASP A 58 18.07 5.84 0.56
C ASP A 58 17.40 6.13 1.91
N MET A 59 16.60 5.17 2.40
CA MET A 59 15.82 5.34 3.63
C MET A 59 16.69 5.60 4.86
N GLU A 60 17.88 4.99 4.93
CA GLU A 60 18.81 5.18 6.05
C GLU A 60 19.30 6.64 6.14
N ASN A 61 19.46 7.29 4.99
CA ASN A 61 19.86 8.70 4.92
C ASN A 61 18.66 9.64 5.03
N LEU A 62 17.45 9.18 4.66
CA LEU A 62 16.24 10.01 4.59
C LEU A 62 15.87 10.60 5.96
N PHE A 63 15.85 9.77 7.00
CA PHE A 63 15.42 10.22 8.33
C PHE A 63 16.37 11.25 8.95
N PRO A 64 17.71 11.06 8.96
CA PRO A 64 18.64 12.10 9.40
C PRO A 64 18.46 13.41 8.64
N ARG A 65 18.28 13.35 7.31
CA ARG A 65 18.08 14.54 6.49
C ARG A 65 16.76 15.25 6.78
N VAL A 66 15.69 14.49 7.03
CA VAL A 66 14.38 15.02 7.47
C VAL A 66 14.53 15.73 8.82
N ALA A 67 15.21 15.11 9.80
CA ALA A 67 15.44 15.70 11.11
C ALA A 67 16.18 17.05 11.01
N ASN A 68 17.27 17.09 10.24
CA ASN A 68 18.01 18.32 9.98
C ASN A 68 17.15 19.38 9.29
N TYR A 69 16.28 18.98 8.36
CA TYR A 69 15.39 19.91 7.68
C TYR A 69 14.32 20.49 8.61
N ILE A 70 13.77 19.69 9.54
CA ILE A 70 12.85 20.17 10.57
C ILE A 70 13.54 21.23 11.45
N LEU A 71 14.73 20.93 11.97
CA LEU A 71 15.49 21.85 12.81
C LEU A 71 15.77 23.18 12.08
N LEU A 72 16.19 23.10 10.81
CA LEU A 72 16.45 24.28 9.99
C LEU A 72 15.18 25.13 9.76
N LEU A 73 14.02 24.50 9.60
CA LEU A 73 12.74 25.22 9.50
C LEU A 73 12.35 25.87 10.82
N GLU A 74 12.53 25.19 11.95
CA GLU A 74 12.27 25.73 13.28
C GLU A 74 13.13 26.96 13.57
N GLU A 75 14.43 26.91 13.27
CA GLU A 75 15.35 28.04 13.41
C GLU A 75 14.93 29.22 12.54
N LYS A 76 14.59 28.99 11.26
CA LYS A 76 14.11 30.04 10.35
C LYS A 76 12.85 30.71 10.88
N VAL A 77 11.89 29.92 11.35
CA VAL A 77 10.65 30.44 11.94
C VAL A 77 10.95 31.24 13.20
N ASN A 78 11.88 30.78 14.04
CA ASN A 78 12.26 31.50 15.25
C ASN A 78 12.90 32.86 14.95
N VAL A 79 13.83 32.91 13.99
CA VAL A 79 14.42 34.16 13.52
C VAL A 79 13.35 35.11 12.98
N LEU A 80 12.45 34.62 12.12
CA LEU A 80 11.37 35.44 11.56
C LEU A 80 10.42 35.97 12.63
N LYS A 81 10.07 35.16 13.64
CA LYS A 81 9.26 35.60 14.78
C LYS A 81 9.96 36.69 15.59
N ASN A 82 11.25 36.54 15.86
CA ASN A 82 12.02 37.56 16.58
C ASN A 82 12.07 38.86 15.78
N LEU A 83 12.27 38.80 14.47
CA LEU A 83 12.26 39.98 13.61
C LEU A 83 10.87 40.63 13.57
N SER A 84 9.80 39.86 13.38
CA SER A 84 8.41 40.39 13.45
C SER A 84 8.13 41.05 14.80
N THR A 85 8.59 40.46 15.90
CA THR A 85 8.48 41.04 17.24
C THR A 85 9.26 42.36 17.36
N LEU A 86 10.47 42.43 16.81
CA LEU A 86 11.30 43.64 16.83
C LEU A 86 10.72 44.77 15.98
N TYR A 87 10.16 44.44 14.81
CA TYR A 87 9.63 45.42 13.85
C TYR A 87 8.12 45.68 14.01
N GLY A 88 7.43 44.97 14.91
CA GLY A 88 6.02 45.18 15.24
C GLY A 88 5.04 44.87 14.11
N VAL A 89 5.42 43.98 13.17
CA VAL A 89 4.58 43.52 12.04
C VAL A 89 3.86 42.23 12.39
#